data_AF-A0A7K0TUY2-F1
#
_entry.id   AF-A0A7K0TUY2-F1
#
_cell.length_a   1.000
_cell.length_b   1.000
_cell.length_c   1.000
_cell.angle_alpha   90.00
_cell.angle_beta   90.00
_cell.angle_gamma   90.00
#
_symmetry.space_group_name_H-M   'P 1'
#
loop_
_entity.id
_entity.type
_entity.pdbx_description
1 polymer ?
#
loop_
_entity_poly.entity_id
_entity_poly.type
_entity_poly.pdbx_seq_one_letter_code
_entity_poly.pdbx_strand_id
1 'polypeptide(L)'
;SHRGRTISYETFGDLISAGLDGIEVDHRDHSPDEKTALIKLAKDNNLVMTGASDYHGNGKLNLLAEYTTSNDQWDALRSRANADRVINL
;
A
#
# COMPACT_ATOMS: atom_id res chain seq x y z
N SER A 1 -8.79 5.33 -15.27
CA SER A 1 -9.28 4.83 -13.97
C SER A 1 -9.40 6.02 -13.06
N HIS A 2 -10.58 6.31 -12.52
CA HIS A 2 -10.75 7.40 -11.54
C HIS A 2 -10.38 6.85 -10.15
N ARG A 3 -9.72 7.67 -9.32
CA ARG A 3 -9.44 7.31 -7.92
C ARG A 3 -10.74 6.85 -7.26
N GLY A 4 -10.68 5.72 -6.56
CA GLY A 4 -11.81 5.21 -5.80
C GLY A 4 -12.22 6.17 -4.68
N ARG A 5 -13.36 5.88 -4.05
CA ARG A 5 -13.86 6.65 -2.89
C ARG A 5 -12.77 6.73 -1.80
N THR A 6 -12.48 7.95 -1.33
CA THR A 6 -11.71 8.14 -0.09
C THR A 6 -12.56 7.68 1.10
N ILE A 7 -12.01 6.78 1.91
CA ILE A 7 -12.66 6.27 3.13
C ILE A 7 -12.23 7.07 4.35
N SER A 8 -13.06 7.09 5.40
CA SER A 8 -12.77 7.81 6.65
C SER A 8 -11.81 7.03 7.55
N TYR A 9 -11.25 7.71 8.56
CA TYR A 9 -10.42 7.07 9.59
C TYR A 9 -11.19 5.97 10.35
N GLU A 10 -12.49 6.18 10.62
CA GLU A 10 -13.37 5.19 11.25
C GLU A 10 -13.44 3.91 10.41
N THR A 11 -13.60 4.06 9.09
CA THR A 11 -13.61 2.90 8.17
C THR A 11 -12.27 2.17 8.19
N PHE A 12 -11.15 2.89 8.32
CA PHE A 12 -9.83 2.26 8.50
C PHE A 12 -9.75 1.47 9.80
N GLY A 13 -10.26 2.00 10.91
CA GLY A 13 -10.30 1.31 12.20
C GLY A 13 -11.02 -0.03 12.13
N ASP A 14 -12.16 -0.08 11.43
CA ASP A 14 -12.92 -1.33 11.23
C ASP A 14 -12.13 -2.34 10.39
N LEU A 15 -11.46 -1.89 9.32
CA LEU A 15 -10.61 -2.76 8.48
C LEU A 15 -9.41 -3.31 9.25
N ILE A 16 -8.74 -2.46 10.04
CA ILE A 16 -7.63 -2.88 10.91
C ILE A 16 -8.12 -3.92 11.92
N SER A 17 -9.25 -3.67 12.57
CA SER A 17 -9.86 -4.61 13.51
C SER A 17 -10.26 -5.94 12.87
N ALA A 18 -10.60 -5.91 11.57
CA ALA A 18 -10.92 -7.10 10.78
C ALA A 18 -9.68 -7.85 10.26
N GLY A 19 -8.45 -7.36 10.50
CA GLY A 19 -7.21 -8.02 10.11
C GLY A 19 -6.52 -7.45 8.87
N LEU A 20 -6.68 -6.15 8.58
CA LEU A 20 -5.91 -5.50 7.52
C LEU A 20 -4.39 -5.58 7.82
N ASP A 21 -3.62 -6.15 6.89
CA ASP A 21 -2.18 -6.35 7.07
C ASP A 21 -1.30 -5.20 6.57
N GLY A 22 -1.78 -4.41 5.61
CA GLY A 22 -0.95 -3.38 4.97
C GLY A 22 -1.76 -2.34 4.20
N ILE A 23 -1.10 -1.22 3.92
CA ILE A 23 -1.64 -0.09 3.17
C ILE A 23 -0.60 0.43 2.17
N GLU A 24 -1.08 0.93 1.02
CA GLU A 24 -0.21 1.59 0.06
C GLU A 24 0.06 3.03 0.51
N VAL A 25 1.33 3.36 0.67
CA VAL A 25 1.81 4.67 1.09
C VAL A 25 2.43 5.40 -0.11
N ASP A 26 3.23 4.68 -0.89
CA ASP A 26 3.98 5.22 -2.01
C ASP A 26 3.23 5.02 -3.33
N HIS A 27 2.47 6.04 -3.71
CA HIS A 27 1.74 6.11 -4.98
C HIS A 27 1.63 7.55 -5.46
N ARG A 28 1.58 7.77 -6.78
CA ARG A 28 1.60 9.13 -7.38
C ARG A 28 0.40 10.00 -7.03
N ASP A 29 -0.71 9.34 -6.71
CA ASP A 29 -1.98 10.00 -6.36
C ASP A 29 -2.02 10.41 -4.89
N HIS A 30 -0.97 10.13 -4.11
CA HIS A 30 -0.84 10.62 -2.73
C HIS A 30 -0.06 11.92 -2.72
N SER A 31 -0.71 12.98 -2.25
CA SER A 31 -0.03 14.20 -1.86
C SER A 31 0.95 13.95 -0.70
N PRO A 32 1.93 14.84 -0.46
CA PRO A 32 2.85 14.72 0.68
C PRO A 32 2.13 14.62 2.04
N ASP A 33 1.01 15.32 2.20
CA ASP A 33 0.22 15.32 3.44
C ASP A 33 -0.51 13.99 3.64
N GLU A 34 -1.14 13.46 2.58
CA GLU A 34 -1.75 12.13 2.61
C GLU A 34 -0.73 11.05 2.92
N LYS A 35 0.44 11.10 2.27
CA LYS A 35 1.55 10.19 2.54
C LYS A 35 1.98 10.24 4.01
N THR A 36 2.11 11.44 4.58
CA THR A 36 2.46 11.63 5.99
C THR A 36 1.41 11.03 6.93
N ALA A 37 0.12 11.24 6.63
CA ALA A 37 -0.98 10.68 7.40
C ALA A 37 -1.01 9.14 7.32
N LEU A 38 -0.78 8.56 6.14
CA LEU A 38 -0.73 7.11 5.94
C LEU A 38 0.48 6.49 6.66
N ILE A 39 1.66 7.12 6.60
CA ILE A 39 2.84 6.67 7.36
C ILE A 39 2.54 6.65 8.86
N LYS A 40 1.89 7.69 9.38
CA LYS A 40 1.51 7.74 10.79
C LYS A 40 0.54 6.61 11.13
N LEU A 41 -0.52 6.44 10.35
CA LEU A 41 -1.52 5.37 10.53
C LEU A 41 -0.87 3.99 10.52
N ALA A 42 0.01 3.71 9.55
CA ALA A 42 0.70 2.43 9.45
C ALA A 42 1.58 2.15 10.67
N LYS A 43 2.35 3.15 11.12
CA LYS A 43 3.21 3.02 12.31
C LYS A 43 2.39 2.76 13.57
N ASP A 44 1.31 3.51 13.77
CA ASP A 44 0.47 3.39 14.97
C ASP A 44 -0.23 2.02 15.06
N ASN A 45 -0.49 1.38 13.92
CA ASN A 45 -1.25 0.12 13.83
C ASN A 45 -0.42 -1.08 13.35
N ASN A 46 0.91 -0.94 13.27
CA ASN A 46 1.83 -1.98 12.78
C ASN A 46 1.42 -2.56 11.41
N LEU A 47 1.00 -1.70 10.48
CA LEU A 47 0.64 -2.10 9.11
C LEU A 47 1.89 -2.09 8.23
N VAL A 48 1.94 -3.02 7.28
CA VAL A 48 2.93 -2.97 6.20
C VAL A 48 2.67 -1.75 5.33
N MET A 49 3.73 -1.02 4.98
CA MET A 49 3.68 0.08 4.03
C MET A 49 4.16 -0.41 2.67
N THR A 50 3.27 -0.40 1.68
CA THR A 50 3.60 -0.78 0.31
C THR A 50 3.75 0.44 -0.61
N GLY A 51 4.37 0.20 -1.75
CA GLY A 51 4.44 1.13 -2.86
C GLY A 51 4.36 0.41 -4.19
N ALA A 52 3.64 0.98 -5.14
CA ALA A 52 3.53 0.45 -6.49
C ALA A 52 3.29 1.55 -7.52
N SER A 53 3.63 1.22 -8.76
CA SER A 53 3.41 2.13 -9.89
C SER A 53 1.99 2.15 -10.43
N ASP A 54 1.17 1.11 -10.22
CA ASP A 54 -0.12 0.97 -10.91
C ASP A 54 0.00 1.16 -12.45
N TYR A 55 1.12 0.70 -13.03
CA TYR A 55 1.46 0.84 -14.44
C TYR A 55 0.51 0.05 -15.36
N HIS A 56 0.01 0.70 -16.40
CA HIS A 56 -0.97 0.13 -17.35
C HIS A 56 -0.57 0.39 -18.82
N GLY A 57 0.73 0.34 -19.13
CA GLY A 57 1.20 0.66 -20.48
C GLY A 57 1.02 2.15 -20.80
N ASN A 58 0.56 2.44 -22.02
CA ASN A 58 0.24 3.81 -22.45
C ASN A 58 -1.13 4.31 -21.98
N GLY A 59 -1.87 3.49 -21.20
CA GLY A 59 -3.21 3.83 -20.71
C GLY A 59 -3.23 4.74 -19.48
N LYS A 60 -2.08 4.95 -18.83
CA LYS A 60 -1.89 5.87 -17.71
C LYS A 60 -0.54 6.57 -17.82
N LEU A 61 -0.40 7.67 -17.09
CA LEU A 61 0.85 8.43 -17.01
C LEU A 61 1.88 7.81 -16.05
N ASN A 62 1.49 6.79 -15.29
CA ASN A 62 2.36 6.10 -14.35
C ASN A 62 3.53 5.47 -15.12
N LEU A 63 4.75 5.56 -14.60
CA LEU A 63 5.90 4.84 -15.15
C LEU A 63 6.07 3.50 -14.42
N LEU A 64 6.48 2.46 -15.13
CA LEU A 64 6.75 1.17 -14.51
C LEU A 64 7.79 1.35 -13.38
N ALA A 65 7.46 0.83 -12.21
CA ALA A 65 8.29 0.93 -10.99
C ALA A 65 8.60 2.37 -10.52
N GLU A 66 7.76 3.37 -10.86
CA GLU A 66 7.90 4.73 -10.29
C GLU A 66 7.82 4.77 -8.77
N TYR A 67 7.13 3.80 -8.17
CA TYR A 67 7.21 3.45 -6.75
C TYR A 67 7.36 1.93 -6.60
N THR A 68 8.02 1.53 -5.52
CA THR A 68 8.27 0.13 -5.16
C THR A 68 8.02 -0.09 -3.68
N THR A 69 7.78 -1.35 -3.30
CA THR A 69 7.74 -1.76 -1.90
C THR A 69 9.16 -2.11 -1.48
N SER A 70 9.62 -1.59 -0.35
CA SER A 70 10.96 -1.90 0.16
C SER A 70 11.06 -3.37 0.60
N ASN A 71 12.26 -3.96 0.54
CA ASN A 71 12.45 -5.38 0.81
C ASN A 71 12.02 -5.79 2.22
N ASP A 72 12.27 -4.95 3.22
CA ASP A 72 11.86 -5.16 4.60
C ASP A 72 10.32 -5.14 4.77
N GLN A 73 9.62 -4.26 4.05
CA GLN A 73 8.15 -4.26 4.03
C GLN A 73 7.58 -5.46 3.27
N TRP A 74 8.24 -5.89 2.20
CA TRP A 74 7.90 -7.12 1.49
C TRP A 74 8.05 -8.36 2.39
N ASP A 75 9.16 -8.48 3.10
CA ASP A 75 9.40 -9.58 4.03
C ASP A 75 8.37 -9.57 5.17
N ALA A 76 8.02 -8.38 5.69
CA ALA A 76 6.96 -8.21 6.68
C ALA A 76 5.60 -8.67 6.14
N LEU A 77 5.23 -8.29 4.92
CA LEU A 77 3.98 -8.72 4.27
C LEU A 77 3.95 -10.24 4.10
N ARG A 78 5.05 -10.81 3.61
CA ARG A 78 5.19 -12.24 3.38
C ARG A 78 5.04 -13.02 4.68
N SER A 79 5.58 -12.53 5.79
CA SER A 79 5.48 -13.20 7.10
C SER A 79 4.05 -13.32 7.63
N ARG A 80 3.12 -12.49 7.14
CA ARG A 80 1.70 -12.47 7.52
C ARG A 80 0.82 -13.35 6.62
N ALA A 81 1.33 -13.79 5.47
CA ALA A 81 0.57 -14.58 4.52
C ALA A 81 0.36 -16.02 5.03
N ASN A 82 -0.89 -16.49 4.97
CA ASN A 82 -1.25 -17.86 5.38
C ASN A 82 -0.95 -18.93 4.30
N ALA A 83 -0.62 -18.49 3.08
CA ALA A 83 -0.14 -19.32 1.98
C ALA A 83 0.68 -18.44 1.01
N ASP A 84 1.98 -18.70 0.87
CA ASP A 84 2.86 -17.93 -0.02
C ASP A 84 3.39 -18.80 -1.18
N ARG A 85 3.06 -18.42 -2.41
CA ARG A 85 3.76 -18.91 -3.61
C ARG A 85 4.52 -17.75 -4.22
N VAL A 86 5.82 -17.67 -3.91
CA VAL A 86 6.73 -16.71 -4.53
C VAL A 86 7.36 -17.37 -5.76
N ILE A 87 7.18 -16.75 -6.94
CA ILE A 87 7.82 -17.19 -8.18
C ILE A 87 9.03 -16.29 -8.41
N ASN A 88 10.23 -16.87 -8.34
CA ASN A 88 11.44 -16.21 -8.79
C ASN A 88 11.59 -16.50 -10.29
N LEU A 89 11.85 -15.44 -11.07
CA LEU A 89 12.14 -15.54 -12.51
C LEU A 89 13.61 -15.87 -12.75
#